data_AF-A0A448XFV1-F1
#
_entry.id   AF-A0A448XFV1-F1
#
_cell.length_a   1.000
_cell.length_b   1.000
_cell.length_c   1.000
_cell.angle_alpha   90.00
_cell.angle_beta   90.00
_cell.angle_gamma   90.00
#
_symmetry.space_group_name_H-M   'P 1'
#
loop_
_entity.id
_entity.type
_entity.pdbx_description
1 polymer ?
#
loop_
_entity_poly.entity_id
_entity_poly.type
_entity_poly.pdbx_seq_one_letter_code
_entity_poly.pdbx_strand_id
1 'polypeptide(L)'
;MAQKIGFSTPETINEASDFFQKLYNLFCTLDCTLLEINPMAEDNKGKVLCMDCKMNFDDNAAFRQKEIFKLRDWAQEDERDVRAAQSGLNYIGLDGSIGCLA
;
A
#
# COMPACT_ATOMS: atom_id res chain seq x y z
N MET A 1 4.03 -21.25 1.36
CA MET A 1 4.32 -20.11 0.48
C MET A 1 5.82 -19.83 0.44
N ALA A 2 6.48 -19.61 1.58
CA ALA A 2 7.93 -19.36 1.69
C ALA A 2 8.81 -20.29 0.83
N GLN A 3 8.63 -21.60 0.93
CA GLN A 3 9.36 -22.58 0.10
C GLN A 3 9.14 -22.40 -1.41
N LYS A 4 7.91 -22.08 -1.83
CA LYS A 4 7.56 -21.93 -3.25
C LYS A 4 8.18 -20.69 -3.90
N ILE A 5 8.59 -19.71 -3.10
CA ILE A 5 9.15 -18.44 -3.56
C ILE A 5 10.68 -18.36 -3.33
N GLY A 6 11.31 -19.45 -2.89
CA GLY A 6 12.78 -19.58 -2.88
C GLY A 6 13.45 -19.71 -1.51
N PHE A 7 12.73 -19.53 -0.40
CA PHE A 7 13.31 -19.73 0.94
C PHE A 7 13.52 -21.22 1.22
N SER A 8 14.75 -21.61 1.58
CA SER A 8 15.17 -23.01 1.56
C SER A 8 15.60 -23.58 2.92
N THR A 9 16.05 -22.76 3.85
CA THR A 9 16.43 -23.22 5.19
C THR A 9 15.23 -23.19 6.14
N PRO A 10 15.15 -24.10 7.13
CA PRO A 10 14.07 -24.07 8.13
C PRO A 10 13.92 -22.71 8.81
N GLU A 11 15.04 -22.03 9.08
CA GLU A 11 15.09 -20.72 9.70
C GLU A 11 14.46 -19.64 8.80
N THR A 12 14.90 -19.55 7.53
CA THR A 12 14.38 -18.53 6.59
C THR A 12 12.93 -18.80 6.20
N ILE A 13 12.53 -20.08 6.13
CA ILE A 13 11.14 -20.48 5.88
C ILE A 13 10.24 -20.01 7.03
N ASN A 14 10.67 -20.20 8.28
CA ASN A 14 9.90 -19.79 9.45
C ASN A 14 9.82 -18.26 9.54
N GLU A 15 10.93 -17.56 9.31
CA GLU A 15 10.98 -16.10 9.32
C GLU A 15 10.11 -15.49 8.21
N ALA A 16 10.21 -16.00 6.98
CA ALA A 16 9.34 -15.56 5.87
C ALA A 16 7.86 -15.84 6.16
N SER A 17 7.55 -16.98 6.79
CA SER A 17 6.16 -17.32 7.14
C SER A 17 5.58 -16.42 8.24
N ASP A 18 6.38 -16.06 9.24
CA ASP A 18 6.01 -15.05 10.23
C ASP A 18 5.85 -13.66 9.59
N PHE A 19 6.74 -13.32 8.67
CA PHE A 19 6.67 -12.08 7.90
C PHE A 19 5.36 -11.97 7.10
N PHE A 20 4.94 -13.01 6.38
CA PHE A 20 3.65 -13.01 5.66
C PHE A 20 2.44 -12.86 6.59
N GLN A 21 2.45 -13.51 7.75
CA GLN A 21 1.37 -13.37 8.73
C GLN A 21 1.29 -11.94 9.26
N LYS A 22 2.44 -11.31 9.56
CA LYS A 22 2.51 -9.91 9.99
C LYS A 22 2.01 -8.97 8.90
N LEU A 23 2.41 -9.17 7.64
CA LEU A 23 1.94 -8.37 6.51
C LEU A 23 0.42 -8.51 6.33
N TYR A 24 -0.13 -9.72 6.43
CA TYR A 24 -1.58 -9.94 6.35
C TYR A 24 -2.32 -9.25 7.49
N ASN A 25 -1.84 -9.40 8.73
CA ASN A 25 -2.44 -8.74 9.88
C ASN A 25 -2.38 -7.22 9.75
N LEU A 26 -1.27 -6.67 9.25
CA LEU A 26 -1.11 -5.24 8.96
C LEU A 26 -2.10 -4.80 7.89
N PHE A 27 -2.23 -5.55 6.79
CA PHE A 27 -3.17 -5.27 5.70
C PHE A 27 -4.61 -5.15 6.22
N CYS A 28 -5.05 -6.10 7.05
CA CYS A 28 -6.39 -6.09 7.64
C CYS A 28 -6.55 -4.99 8.69
N THR A 29 -5.55 -4.76 9.54
CA THR A 29 -5.64 -3.82 10.66
C THR A 29 -5.67 -2.37 10.19
N LEU A 30 -4.97 -2.06 9.10
CA LEU A 30 -4.86 -0.71 8.55
C LEU A 30 -5.83 -0.44 7.41
N ASP A 31 -6.75 -1.36 7.12
CA ASP A 31 -7.69 -1.26 5.99
C ASP A 31 -6.97 -0.98 4.66
N CYS A 32 -5.91 -1.73 4.40
CA CYS A 32 -5.17 -1.62 3.15
C CYS A 32 -6.00 -2.14 1.97
N THR A 33 -5.87 -1.52 0.81
CA THR A 33 -6.36 -2.04 -0.47
C THR A 33 -5.23 -2.66 -1.29
N LEU A 34 -3.98 -2.25 -1.03
CA LEU A 34 -2.76 -2.81 -1.61
C LEU A 34 -1.63 -2.81 -0.57
N LEU A 35 -0.85 -3.89 -0.56
CA LEU A 35 0.42 -3.99 0.14
C LEU A 35 1.38 -4.77 -0.76
N GLU A 36 2.38 -4.09 -1.29
CA GLU A 36 3.39 -4.67 -2.18
C GLU A 36 4.77 -4.46 -1.57
N ILE A 37 5.53 -5.55 -1.41
CA ILE A 37 6.93 -5.51 -1.02
C ILE A 37 7.76 -5.91 -2.25
N ASN A 38 8.56 -4.99 -2.76
CA ASN A 38 9.31 -5.24 -4.00
C ASN A 38 10.59 -4.38 -4.10
N PRO A 39 11.78 -4.93 -3.79
CA PRO A 39 12.04 -6.35 -3.54
C PRO A 39 11.85 -6.76 -2.07
N MET A 40 11.48 -8.02 -1.89
CA MET A 40 11.68 -8.76 -0.62
C MET A 40 12.99 -9.54 -0.74
N ALA A 41 13.91 -9.36 0.22
CA ALA A 41 15.27 -9.88 0.14
C ALA A 41 15.62 -10.83 1.29
N GLU A 42 16.65 -11.65 1.08
CA GLU A 42 17.34 -12.43 2.12
C GLU A 42 18.77 -11.90 2.24
N ASP A 43 19.25 -11.63 3.46
CA ASP A 43 20.65 -11.22 3.68
C ASP A 43 21.61 -12.41 3.83
N ASN A 44 22.90 -12.14 3.96
CA ASN A 44 23.93 -13.18 4.12
C ASN A 44 23.87 -13.94 5.47
N LYS A 45 22.96 -13.56 6.37
CA LYS A 45 22.69 -14.22 7.65
C LYS A 45 21.36 -14.98 7.63
N GLY A 46 20.67 -15.03 6.49
CA GLY A 46 19.38 -15.69 6.35
C GLY A 46 18.21 -14.87 6.92
N LYS A 47 18.36 -13.54 7.04
CA LYS A 47 17.29 -12.67 7.51
C LYS A 47 16.39 -12.22 6.37
N VAL A 48 15.07 -12.23 6.58
CA VAL A 48 14.09 -11.76 5.59
C VAL A 48 13.85 -10.26 5.74
N LEU A 49 13.96 -9.52 4.64
CA LEU A 49 13.95 -8.05 4.63
C LEU A 49 12.94 -7.48 3.63
N CYS A 50 12.27 -6.40 4.05
CA CYS A 50 11.51 -5.50 3.19
C CYS A 50 12.43 -4.37 2.73
N MET A 51 12.82 -4.35 1.46
CA MET A 51 13.71 -3.32 0.93
C MET A 51 12.96 -2.10 0.42
N ASP A 52 11.77 -2.32 -0.14
CA ASP A 52 10.86 -1.28 -0.59
C ASP A 52 9.41 -1.74 -0.41
N CYS A 53 8.51 -0.79 -0.21
CA CYS A 53 7.12 -1.04 0.12
C CYS A 53 6.21 0.01 -0.53
N LYS A 54 5.17 -0.47 -1.21
CA LYS A 54 4.06 0.36 -1.66
C LYS A 54 2.76 -0.09 -1.01
N MET A 55 2.04 0.86 -0.43
CA MET A 55 0.78 0.62 0.24
C MET A 55 -0.29 1.59 -0.26
N ASN A 56 -1.49 1.08 -0.47
CA ASN A 56 -2.69 1.89 -0.63
C ASN A 56 -3.69 1.52 0.47
N PHE A 57 -4.51 2.47 0.87
CA PHE A 57 -5.51 2.33 1.93
C PHE A 57 -6.91 2.53 1.36
N ASP A 58 -7.93 2.00 2.04
CA ASP A 58 -9.33 2.26 1.71
C ASP A 58 -9.71 3.66 2.22
N ASP A 59 -9.97 4.60 1.30
CA ASP A 59 -10.43 5.95 1.62
C ASP A 59 -11.72 5.96 2.46
N ASN A 60 -12.58 4.94 2.33
CA ASN A 60 -13.79 4.82 3.13
C ASN A 60 -13.50 4.49 4.61
N ALA A 61 -12.29 4.01 4.93
CA ALA A 61 -11.85 3.74 6.29
C ALA A 61 -11.25 4.97 6.99
N ALA A 62 -11.16 6.13 6.32
CA ALA A 62 -10.55 7.34 6.86
C ALA A 62 -11.11 7.77 8.24
N PHE A 63 -12.39 7.51 8.49
CA PHE A 63 -13.04 7.85 9.77
C PHE A 63 -12.44 7.12 10.98
N ARG A 64 -11.89 5.90 10.78
CA ARG A 64 -11.27 5.06 11.82
C ARG A 64 -9.75 5.02 11.73
N GLN A 65 -9.16 5.16 10.53
CA GLN A 65 -7.71 5.14 10.31
C GLN A 65 -7.05 6.53 10.42
N LYS A 66 -7.41 7.32 11.44
CA LYS A 66 -7.03 8.74 11.53
C LYS A 66 -5.52 8.99 11.46
N GLU A 67 -4.72 8.13 12.08
CA GLU A 67 -3.25 8.31 12.08
C GLU A 67 -2.64 8.07 10.69
N ILE A 68 -3.18 7.14 9.90
CA ILE A 68 -2.72 6.91 8.53
C ILE A 68 -3.08 8.11 7.64
N PHE A 69 -4.31 8.60 7.72
CA PHE A 69 -4.76 9.71 6.87
C PHE A 69 -4.14 11.06 7.24
N LYS A 70 -3.58 11.20 8.45
CA LYS A 70 -2.73 12.35 8.81
C LYS A 70 -1.39 12.36 8.05
N LEU A 71 -0.92 11.21 7.57
CA LEU A 71 0.32 11.09 6.79
C LEU A 71 0.11 11.38 5.30
N ARG A 72 -1.11 11.68 4.86
CA ARG A 72 -1.42 11.96 3.45
C ARG A 72 -0.68 13.21 2.98
N ASP A 73 0.15 13.04 1.95
CA ASP A 73 0.87 14.13 1.30
C ASP A 73 0.11 14.59 0.05
N TRP A 74 -0.62 15.69 0.19
CA TRP A 74 -1.40 16.29 -0.89
C TRP A 74 -0.55 16.81 -2.05
N ALA A 75 0.75 17.04 -1.85
CA ALA A 75 1.64 17.50 -2.92
C ALA A 75 1.97 16.38 -3.93
N GLN A 76 1.66 15.12 -3.62
CA GLN A 76 1.79 13.99 -4.54
C GLN A 76 0.54 13.77 -5.41
N GLU A 77 -0.55 14.48 -5.14
CA GLU A 77 -1.82 14.37 -5.87
C GLU A 77 -1.99 15.53 -6.86
N ASP A 78 -2.81 15.33 -7.89
CA ASP A 78 -3.14 16.41 -8.82
C ASP A 78 -3.99 17.47 -8.09
N GLU A 79 -3.55 18.73 -8.10
CA GLU A 79 -4.23 19.83 -7.41
C GLU A 79 -5.70 19.99 -7.84
N ARG A 80 -6.04 19.59 -9.08
CA ARG A 80 -7.41 19.66 -9.61
C ARG A 80 -8.31 18.62 -8.94
N ASP A 81 -7.79 17.40 -8.75
CA ASP A 81 -8.50 16.29 -8.10
C ASP A 81 -8.74 16.63 -6.63
N VAL A 82 -7.73 17.18 -5.94
CA VAL A 82 -7.83 17.62 -4.54
C VAL A 82 -8.90 18.70 -4.37
N ARG A 83 -8.92 19.71 -5.26
CA ARG A 83 -9.91 20.79 -5.22
C ARG A 83 -11.33 20.29 -5.50
N ALA A 84 -11.47 19.35 -6.43
CA ALA A 84 -12.75 18.72 -6.71
C ALA A 84 -13.25 17.94 -5.49
N ALA A 85 -12.41 17.12 -4.87
CA ALA A 85 -12.75 16.35 -3.68
C ALA A 85 -13.18 17.25 -2.51
N GLN A 86 -12.49 18.37 -2.26
CA GLN A 86 -12.89 19.36 -1.24
C GLN A 86 -14.26 19.99 -1.50
N SER A 87 -14.69 20.01 -2.76
CA SER A 87 -15.99 20.51 -3.20
C SER A 87 -17.06 19.41 -3.29
N GLY A 88 -16.73 18.17 -2.91
CA GLY A 88 -17.62 17.02 -3.01
C GLY A 88 -17.80 16.48 -4.44
N LEU A 89 -16.86 16.77 -5.33
CA LEU A 89 -16.88 16.34 -6.73
C LEU A 89 -15.81 15.28 -6.99
N ASN A 90 -16.11 14.35 -7.90
CA ASN A 90 -15.13 13.45 -8.47
C ASN A 90 -14.67 14.02 -9.81
N TYR A 91 -13.37 14.31 -9.93
CA TYR A 91 -12.77 14.80 -11.16
C TYR A 91 -11.68 13.83 -11.61
N ILE A 92 -11.58 13.63 -12.93
CA ILE A 92 -10.53 12.84 -13.55
C ILE A 92 -10.04 13.64 -14.75
N GLY A 93 -8.78 14.07 -14.68
CA GLY A 93 -8.12 14.75 -15.79
C GLY A 93 -7.87 13.80 -16.96
N LEU A 94 -8.36 14.16 -18.15
CA LEU A 94 -8.04 13.48 -19.41
C LEU A 94 -7.54 14.50 -20.42
N ASP A 95 -6.72 14.06 -21.36
CA ASP A 95 -6.32 14.87 -22.50
C ASP A 95 -7.50 15.03 -23.48
N GLY A 96 -7.68 16.24 -24.03
CA GLY A 96 -8.73 16.52 -25.00
C GLY A 96 -9.24 17.96 -24.97
N SER A 97 -10.35 18.22 -25.66
CA SER A 97 -10.97 19.55 -25.78
C SER A 97 -12.46 19.60 -25.44
N ILE A 98 -13.05 18.47 -25.01
CA ILE A 98 -14.46 18.36 -24.62
C ILE A 98 -14.53 17.85 -23.18
N GLY A 99 -15.21 18.59 -22.31
CA GLY A 99 -15.50 18.17 -20.92
C GLY A 99 -16.86 17.49 -20.80
N CYS A 100 -16.94 16.48 -19.94
CA CYS A 100 -18.18 15.80 -19.59
C CYS A 100 -18.54 16.10 -18.13
N LEU A 101 -19.81 16.45 -17.87
CA LEU A 101 -20.39 16.59 -16.54
C LEU A 101 -21.62 15.69 -16.47
N ALA A 102 -21.65 14.79 -15.49
CA ALA A 102 -22.70 13.80 -15.29
C ALA A 102 -23.09 13.70 -13.82
#